data_AF-A0A9D7LCJ5-F1
#
_entry.id   AF-A0A9D7LCJ5-F1
#
_cell.length_a   1.000
_cell.length_b   1.000
_cell.length_c   1.000
_cell.angle_alpha   90.00
_cell.angle_beta   90.00
_cell.angle_gamma   90.00
#
_symmetry.space_group_name_H-M   'P 1'
#
loop_
_entity.id
_entity.type
_entity.pdbx_description
1 polymer ?
#
loop_
_entity_poly.entity_id
_entity_poly.type
_entity_poly.pdbx_seq_one_letter_code
_entity_poly.pdbx_strand_id
1 'polypeptide(L)' 'MTLKSAEIIGLFGLIVSLASIWLHWGMQYRLANIEDRQKDGHITEQAAVAKMRFWKYFAPTLTLVGLALMGAAAYGLLT' A
#
# COMPACT_ATOMS: atom_id res chain seq x y z
N MET A 1 4.20 -14.56 23.08
CA MET A 1 3.39 -13.32 22.98
C MET A 1 2.11 -13.54 23.77
N THR A 2 1.45 -12.51 24.30
CA THR A 2 0.11 -12.71 24.87
C THR A 2 -0.91 -12.76 23.73
N LEU A 3 -2.00 -13.51 23.91
CA LEU A 3 -3.11 -13.63 22.94
C LEU A 3 -3.58 -12.24 22.46
N LYS A 4 -3.73 -11.30 23.40
CA LYS A 4 -4.09 -9.89 23.12
C LYS A 4 -3.12 -9.19 22.18
N SER A 5 -1.82 -9.46 22.30
CA SER A 5 -0.79 -8.85 21.45
C SER A 5 -0.90 -9.35 20.01
N ALA A 6 -1.17 -10.64 19.81
CA ALA A 6 -1.30 -11.24 18.49
C ALA A 6 -2.57 -10.77 17.77
N GLU A 7 -3.69 -10.63 18.49
CA GLU A 7 -4.94 -10.07 17.97
C GLU A 7 -4.76 -8.63 17.47
N ILE A 8 -4.08 -7.77 18.24
CA ILE A 8 -3.83 -6.38 17.85
C ILE A 8 -2.98 -6.30 16.58
N ILE A 9 -1.93 -7.13 16.48
CA ILE A 9 -1.06 -7.17 15.30
C ILE A 9 -1.82 -7.70 14.07
N GLY A 10 -2.66 -8.73 14.27
CA GLY A 10 -3.51 -9.28 13.21
C GLY A 10 -4.53 -8.27 12.69
N LEU A 11 -5.21 -7.55 13.59
CA LEU A 11 -6.14 -6.46 13.24
C LEU A 11 -5.44 -5.33 12.48
N PHE A 12 -4.25 -4.94 12.94
CA PHE A 12 -3.46 -3.92 12.25
C PHE A 12 -3.04 -4.38 10.85
N GLY A 13 -2.58 -5.63 10.70
CA GLY A 13 -2.28 -6.23 9.40
C GLY A 13 -3.48 -6.27 8.45
N LEU A 14 -4.67 -6.56 8.98
CA LEU A 14 -5.92 -6.54 8.21
C LEU A 14 -6.29 -5.13 7.74
N ILE A 15 -6.22 -4.13 8.64
CA ILE A 15 -6.49 -2.72 8.29
C ILE A 15 -5.52 -2.25 7.20
N VAL A 16 -4.23 -2.54 7.34
CA VAL A 16 -3.20 -2.18 6.35
C VAL A 16 -3.48 -2.84 4.99
N SER A 17 -3.90 -4.10 5.00
CA SER A 17 -4.25 -4.83 3.78
C SER A 17 -5.47 -4.24 3.08
N LEU A 18 -6.54 -3.91 3.83
CA LEU A 18 -7.74 -3.26 3.28
C LEU A 18 -7.43 -1.87 2.72
N ALA A 19 -6.67 -1.06 3.45
CA ALA A 19 -6.21 0.24 2.98
C ALA A 19 -5.39 0.12 1.69
N SER A 20 -4.53 -0.89 1.61
CA SER A 20 -3.73 -1.15 0.41
C SER A 20 -4.58 -1.54 -0.80
N ILE A 21 -5.58 -2.41 -0.62
CA ILE A 21 -6.51 -2.80 -1.70
C ILE A 21 -7.26 -1.56 -2.21
N TRP A 22 -7.74 -0.73 -1.29
CA TRP A 22 -8.41 0.52 -1.65
C TRP A 22 -7.49 1.46 -2.45
N LEU A 23 -6.22 1.58 -2.05
CA LEU A 23 -5.22 2.35 -2.78
C LEU A 23 -4.92 1.79 -4.17
N HIS A 24 -4.88 0.46 -4.34
CA HIS A 24 -4.73 -0.17 -5.66
C HIS A 24 -5.87 0.19 -6.60
N TRP A 25 -7.10 0.26 -6.08
CA TRP A 25 -8.27 0.63 -6.87
C TRP A 25 -8.17 2.06 -7.40
N GLY A 26 -7.73 3.00 -6.55
CA GLY A 26 -7.51 4.40 -6.94
C GLY A 26 -6.21 4.65 -7.71
N MET A 27 -5.29 3.68 -7.77
CA MET A 27 -3.97 3.85 -8.36
C MET A 27 -4.05 4.09 -9.88
N GLN A 28 -4.91 3.37 -10.60
CA GLN A 28 -5.06 3.55 -12.04
C GLN A 28 -5.53 4.97 -12.39
N TYR A 29 -6.54 5.49 -11.68
CA TYR A 29 -7.01 6.86 -11.85
C TYR A 29 -5.92 7.90 -11.52
N ARG A 30 -5.13 7.68 -10.46
CA ARG A 30 -4.03 8.58 -10.08
C ARG A 30 -2.91 8.59 -11.12
N LEU A 31 -2.54 7.43 -11.66
CA LEU A 31 -1.52 7.32 -12.70
C LEU A 31 -1.97 8.01 -13.99
N ALA A 32 -3.22 7.79 -14.43
CA ALA A 32 -3.80 8.46 -15.58
C ALA A 32 -3.79 9.99 -15.41
N ASN A 33 -4.23 10.49 -14.25
CA ASN A 33 -4.21 11.94 -13.98
C ASN A 33 -2.78 12.53 -13.96
N ILE A 34 -1.77 11.77 -13.52
CA ILE A 34 -0.37 12.22 -13.59
C ILE A 34 0.09 12.29 -15.05
N GLU A 35 -0.28 11.31 -15.86
CA GLU A 35 0.04 11.27 -17.29
C GLU A 35 -0.63 12.43 -18.06
N ASP A 36 -1.90 12.70 -17.79
CA ASP A 36 -2.63 13.81 -18.42
C ASP A 36 -2.00 15.15 -18.06
N ARG A 37 -1.67 15.37 -16.78
CA ARG A 37 -0.99 16.60 -16.34
C ARG A 37 0.39 16.78 -16.95
N GLN A 38 1.09 15.68 -17.28
CA GLN A 38 2.36 15.73 -17.99
C GLN A 38 2.13 16.16 -19.45
N LYS A 39 1.13 15.57 -20.13
CA LYS A 39 0.76 15.92 -21.51
C LYS A 39 0.32 17.38 -21.64
N ASP A 40 -0.40 17.88 -20.66
CA ASP A 40 -0.87 19.27 -20.59
C ASP A 40 0.25 20.27 -20.23
N GLY A 41 1.47 19.80 -19.97
CA GLY A 41 2.61 20.66 -19.59
C GLY A 41 2.52 21.25 -18.19
N HIS A 42 1.56 20.82 -17.36
CA HIS A 42 1.41 21.28 -15.97
C HIS A 42 2.49 20.74 -15.02
N ILE A 43 3.16 19.64 -15.39
CA ILE A 43 4.28 19.06 -14.63
C ILE A 43 5.41 18.65 -15.59
N THR A 44 6.64 18.71 -15.10
CA THR A 44 7.80 18.22 -15.85
C THR A 44 7.80 16.69 -15.94
N GLU A 45 8.42 16.14 -16.99
CA GLU A 45 8.56 14.70 -17.18
C GLU A 45 9.23 14.02 -15.97
N GLN A 46 10.27 14.64 -15.42
CA GLN A 46 10.97 14.15 -14.23
C GLN A 46 10.03 14.06 -13.01
N ALA A 47 9.16 15.05 -12.82
CA ALA A 47 8.19 15.06 -11.73
C ALA A 47 7.08 14.01 -11.94
N ALA A 48 6.65 13.78 -13.19
CA ALA A 48 5.68 12.75 -13.54
C ALA A 48 6.25 11.35 -13.23
N VAL A 49 7.47 11.05 -13.69
CA VAL A 49 8.14 9.77 -13.45
C VAL A 49 8.33 9.51 -11.95
N ALA A 50 8.75 10.51 -11.17
CA ALA A 50 8.92 10.36 -9.73
C ALA A 50 7.59 10.02 -9.02
N LYS A 51 6.50 10.72 -9.37
CA LYS A 51 5.17 10.47 -8.80
C LYS A 51 4.62 9.10 -9.20
N MET A 52 4.73 8.72 -10.47
CA MET A 52 4.31 7.40 -10.93
C MET A 52 5.09 6.29 -10.23
N ARG A 53 6.42 6.46 -10.06
CA ARG A 53 7.29 5.52 -9.35
C ARG A 53 6.88 5.37 -7.89
N PHE A 54 6.61 6.48 -7.20
CA PHE A 54 6.11 6.44 -5.83
C PHE A 54 4.83 5.59 -5.72
N TRP A 55 3.82 5.86 -6.56
CA TRP A 55 2.56 5.11 -6.51
C TRP A 55 2.73 3.63 -6.86
N LYS A 56 3.58 3.32 -7.84
CA LYS A 56 3.88 1.93 -8.24
C LYS A 56 4.56 1.12 -7.15
N TYR A 57 5.36 1.73 -6.27
CA TYR A 57 6.03 1.01 -5.18
C TYR A 57 5.27 1.07 -3.87
N PHE A 58 4.62 2.20 -3.57
CA PHE A 58 3.99 2.44 -2.27
C PHE A 58 2.85 1.45 -1.99
N ALA A 59 1.92 1.29 -2.94
CA ALA A 59 0.77 0.41 -2.73
C ALA A 59 1.17 -1.08 -2.61
N PRO A 60 2.04 -1.64 -3.48
CA PRO A 60 2.52 -3.02 -3.30
C PRO A 60 3.28 -3.21 -1.99
N THR A 61 4.15 -2.26 -1.62
CA THR A 61 4.92 -2.34 -0.36
C THR A 61 4.00 -2.38 0.85
N LEU A 62 2.94 -1.54 0.85
CA LEU A 62 1.96 -1.53 1.93
C LEU A 62 1.22 -2.88 2.04
N THR A 63 0.91 -3.51 0.91
CA THR A 63 0.31 -4.86 0.87
C THR A 63 1.24 -5.89 1.51
N LEU A 64 2.52 -5.88 1.14
CA LEU A 64 3.52 -6.81 1.69
C LEU A 64 3.68 -6.64 3.21
N VAL A 65 3.66 -5.40 3.69
CA VAL A 65 3.70 -5.11 5.14
C VAL A 65 2.46 -5.66 5.85
N GLY A 66 1.27 -5.44 5.29
CA GLY A 66 0.02 -5.99 5.84
C GLY A 66 0.04 -7.53 5.91
N LEU A 67 0.51 -8.18 4.86
CA LEU A 67 0.65 -9.64 4.77
C LEU A 67 1.69 -10.17 5.77
N ALA A 68 2.83 -9.50 5.91
CA ALA A 68 3.87 -9.87 6.88
C ALA A 68 3.35 -9.75 8.33
N LEU A 69 2.60 -8.70 8.65
CA LEU A 69 1.99 -8.51 9.96
C LEU A 69 0.95 -9.61 10.26
N MET A 70 0.10 -9.94 9.28
CA MET A 70 -0.85 -11.05 9.43
C MET A 70 -0.15 -12.40 9.61
N GLY A 71 0.92 -12.66 8.86
CA GLY A 71 1.73 -13.86 9.01
C GLY A 71 2.39 -13.96 10.39
N ALA A 72 2.94 -12.86 10.90
CA ALA A 72 3.54 -12.80 12.24
C ALA A 72 2.50 -13.01 13.35
N ALA A 73 1.31 -12.42 13.20
CA ALA A 73 0.19 -12.64 14.13
C ALA A 73 -0.28 -14.10 14.12
N ALA A 74 -0.43 -14.71 12.93
CA ALA A 74 -0.83 -16.11 12.80
C ALA A 74 0.21 -17.06 13.41
N TYR A 75 1.50 -16.82 13.15
CA TYR A 75 2.57 -17.61 13.77
C TYR A 75 2.53 -17.50 15.31
N GLY A 76 2.43 -16.28 15.84
CA GLY A 76 2.34 -16.05 17.29
C GLY A 76 1.04 -16.51 17.97
N LEU A 77 -0.01 -16.85 17.20
CA LEU A 77 -1.22 -17.52 17.68
C LEU A 77 -1.09 -19.05 17.69
N LEU A 78 -0.28 -19.60 16.77
CA LEU A 78 -0.09 -21.04 16.60
C LEU A 78 1.00 -21.62 17.51
N THR A 79 1.92 -20.78 18.00
CA THR A 79 2.99 -21.12 18.96
C THR A 79 2.71 -20.61 20.36
#